data_AF-A0A9X5XR17-F1
#
_entry.id   AF-A0A9X5XR17-F1
#
_cell.length_a   1.000
_cell.length_b   1.000
_cell.length_c   1.000
_cell.angle_alpha   90.00
_cell.angle_beta   90.00
_cell.angle_gamma   90.00
#
_symmetry.space_group_name_H-M   'P 1'
#
loop_
_entity.id
_entity.type
_entity.pdbx_description
1 polymer ?
#
loop_
_entity_poly.entity_id
_entity_poly.type
_entity_poly.pdbx_seq_one_letter_code
_entity_poly.pdbx_strand_id
1 'polypeptide(L)'
;MICPSCANEVGQNDKFCQHCGTNLTVEKPIMKENVDTNNNLTCPNCNETVQSNDKFCINCGFKLNESMQYSSNETYNHSHQHIEREVANNTNITEEAKNLFNNTTKSIGRLAGNDEILKLNLRDMFSQVFKFHSKHESDDVFIAGTQSTTPHITEVSEEWGKPWVFSRVFISLLITFIGLWFLAKMFGNENSIPGMIFIGALIVPISGVIFFFESNAFRNISFFEVLKMFFVGGVFSLISTLVLYQFVSFSDDLEMYGIMTMGDAFLIGLVEEIGKAIIVVLFINYQRTNKILNGILIGASIGAGFAVFETAGYILKLSFASDQTVDLNVMIEIIILRGWSALGGHLVWAAIIGAAVVIVKNTSQFTWSNILDKRFLFFFFISVILHFIWDAPITFLGSYNLKLIILIVIAWIFIFILMKSGLTQVNVLQKEYIENKEKQ
;
A
#
# COMPACT_ATOMS: atom_id res chain seq x y z
N MET A 1 -18.95 53.12 -18.30
CA MET A 1 -18.00 53.71 -19.28
C MET A 1 -17.45 52.58 -20.14
N ILE A 2 -16.90 52.85 -21.32
CA ILE A 2 -16.32 51.80 -22.17
C ILE A 2 -14.80 51.77 -21.96
N CYS A 3 -14.24 50.57 -21.77
CA CYS A 3 -12.80 50.41 -21.62
C CYS A 3 -12.07 50.84 -22.91
N PRO A 4 -11.12 51.79 -22.88
CA PRO A 4 -10.44 52.27 -24.07
C PRO A 4 -9.53 51.23 -24.74
N SER A 5 -9.19 50.14 -24.04
CA SER A 5 -8.30 49.10 -24.56
C SER A 5 -9.04 47.91 -25.19
N CYS A 6 -10.19 47.49 -24.62
CA CYS A 6 -10.89 46.29 -25.08
C CYS A 6 -12.35 46.52 -25.49
N ALA A 7 -12.83 47.76 -25.44
CA ALA A 7 -14.18 48.18 -25.85
C ALA A 7 -15.38 47.54 -25.12
N ASN A 8 -15.16 46.77 -24.05
CA ASN A 8 -16.24 46.26 -23.20
C ASN A 8 -16.75 47.32 -22.22
N GLU A 9 -18.04 47.21 -21.85
CA GLU A 9 -18.66 48.06 -20.83
C GLU A 9 -18.11 47.75 -19.43
N VAL A 10 -17.78 48.80 -18.69
CA VAL A 10 -17.24 48.74 -17.32
C VAL A 10 -17.95 49.76 -16.42
N GLY A 11 -18.01 49.45 -15.13
CA GLY A 11 -18.65 50.29 -14.13
C GLY A 11 -18.02 51.67 -14.08
N GLN A 12 -18.83 52.70 -13.83
CA GLN A 12 -18.40 54.11 -13.92
C GLN A 12 -17.38 54.52 -12.85
N ASN A 13 -17.24 53.72 -11.78
CA ASN A 13 -16.30 53.93 -10.67
C ASN A 13 -15.20 52.84 -10.59
N ASP A 14 -15.10 51.96 -11.60
CA ASP A 14 -14.09 50.91 -11.61
C ASP A 14 -12.71 51.50 -11.91
N LYS A 15 -11.74 51.20 -11.05
CA LYS A 15 -10.35 51.67 -11.23
C LYS A 15 -9.60 50.88 -12.31
N PHE A 16 -10.04 49.65 -12.59
CA PHE A 16 -9.46 48.75 -13.58
C PHE A 16 -10.57 48.01 -14.33
N CYS A 17 -10.38 47.76 -15.62
CA CYS A 17 -11.29 46.95 -16.42
C CYS A 17 -11.25 45.49 -15.97
N GLN A 18 -12.38 44.94 -15.52
CA GLN A 18 -12.48 43.54 -15.10
C GLN A 18 -12.27 42.52 -16.24
N HIS A 19 -12.41 42.93 -17.50
CA HIS A 19 -12.25 42.03 -18.65
C HIS A 19 -10.80 41.95 -19.16
N CYS A 20 -10.03 43.02 -19.05
CA CYS A 20 -8.67 43.08 -19.63
C CYS A 20 -7.61 43.70 -18.70
N GLY A 21 -7.98 44.11 -17.49
CA GLY A 21 -7.07 44.68 -16.49
C GLY A 21 -6.64 46.12 -16.72
N THR A 22 -7.09 46.80 -17.79
CA THR A 22 -6.68 48.18 -18.10
C THR A 22 -7.06 49.14 -16.99
N ASN A 23 -6.07 49.88 -16.46
CA ASN A 23 -6.29 50.93 -15.49
C ASN A 23 -7.02 52.11 -16.15
N LEU A 24 -8.17 52.49 -15.58
CA LEU A 24 -9.04 53.54 -16.11
C LEU A 24 -8.80 54.89 -15.41
N THR A 25 -7.85 54.94 -14.48
CA THR A 25 -7.50 56.12 -13.71
C THR A 25 -6.16 56.69 -14.18
N VAL A 26 -6.20 57.98 -14.55
CA VAL A 26 -5.11 58.96 -14.72
C VAL A 26 -4.84 59.41 -16.17
N GLU A 27 -5.16 60.70 -16.37
CA GLU A 27 -4.92 61.57 -17.51
C GLU A 27 -3.42 61.94 -17.68
N LYS A 28 -2.99 62.17 -18.92
CA LYS A 28 -1.71 62.78 -19.36
C LYS A 28 -1.69 64.30 -19.03
N PRO A 29 -0.53 65.03 -18.89
CA PRO A 29 0.41 65.22 -20.02
C PRO A 29 1.87 65.78 -19.79
N ILE A 30 2.61 65.84 -20.92
CA ILE A 30 3.75 66.70 -21.39
C ILE A 30 5.23 66.45 -20.98
N MET A 31 6.03 66.39 -22.06
CA MET A 31 7.49 66.29 -22.29
C MET A 31 8.42 67.21 -21.47
N LYS A 32 9.64 66.72 -21.21
CA LYS A 32 10.92 67.41 -21.53
C LYS A 32 12.09 66.42 -21.66
N GLU A 33 13.09 66.89 -22.40
CA GLU A 33 14.12 66.20 -23.21
C GLU A 33 15.26 65.46 -22.48
N ASN A 34 15.78 64.45 -23.21
CA ASN A 34 17.17 63.98 -23.38
C ASN A 34 18.02 63.60 -22.16
N VAL A 35 18.52 62.35 -22.12
CA VAL A 35 19.86 61.95 -22.60
C VAL A 35 19.95 60.41 -22.63
N ASP A 36 20.48 59.88 -23.73
CA ASP A 36 20.71 58.46 -24.05
C ASP A 36 21.52 57.69 -22.98
N THR A 37 21.02 56.50 -22.61
CA THR A 37 21.84 55.28 -22.38
C THR A 37 20.98 54.04 -22.65
N ASN A 38 21.17 53.42 -23.83
CA ASN A 38 20.55 52.15 -24.19
C ASN A 38 21.17 51.00 -23.39
N ASN A 39 20.51 50.57 -22.32
CA ASN A 39 20.68 49.24 -21.72
C ASN A 39 19.32 48.56 -21.69
N ASN A 40 19.03 47.71 -22.69
CA ASN A 40 17.81 46.91 -22.72
C ASN A 40 17.93 45.77 -21.69
N LEU A 41 17.26 45.92 -20.55
CA LEU A 41 17.05 44.83 -19.61
C LEU A 41 16.02 43.86 -20.21
N THR A 42 16.22 42.56 -20.00
CA THR A 42 15.27 41.53 -20.42
C THR A 42 14.79 40.72 -19.22
N CYS A 43 13.52 40.32 -19.23
CA CYS A 43 12.97 39.49 -18.17
C CYS A 43 13.61 38.09 -18.20
N PRO A 44 14.20 37.60 -17.10
CA PRO A 44 14.88 36.29 -17.09
C PRO A 44 13.92 35.10 -17.23
N ASN A 45 12.61 35.32 -17.09
CA ASN A 45 11.61 34.25 -17.17
C ASN A 45 10.97 34.12 -18.57
N CYS A 46 10.83 35.21 -19.33
CA CYS A 46 10.15 35.19 -20.63
C CYS A 46 10.89 35.92 -21.75
N ASN A 47 12.08 36.47 -21.46
CA ASN A 47 12.96 37.21 -22.36
C ASN A 47 12.37 38.48 -23.00
N GLU A 48 11.20 38.92 -22.57
CA GLU A 48 10.63 40.20 -23.01
C GLU A 48 11.48 41.38 -22.53
N THR A 49 11.53 42.46 -23.31
CA THR A 49 12.26 43.67 -22.90
C THR A 49 11.51 44.39 -21.78
N VAL A 50 12.23 44.76 -20.73
CA VAL A 50 11.68 45.42 -19.54
C VAL A 50 12.43 46.72 -19.28
N GLN A 51 11.76 47.71 -18.69
CA GLN A 51 12.39 48.97 -18.34
C GLN A 51 13.09 48.87 -16.98
N SER A 52 14.11 49.70 -16.77
CA SER A 52 14.94 49.72 -15.55
C SER A 52 14.18 50.02 -14.26
N ASN A 53 12.97 50.58 -14.33
CA ASN A 53 12.12 50.87 -13.18
C ASN A 53 10.92 49.91 -13.01
N ASP A 54 10.81 48.88 -13.85
CA ASP A 54 9.72 47.90 -13.75
C ASP A 54 9.95 46.98 -12.56
N LYS A 55 9.02 46.96 -11.59
CA LYS A 55 9.06 46.05 -10.43
C LYS A 55 8.61 44.62 -10.79
N PHE A 56 7.87 44.47 -11.88
CA PHE A 56 7.34 43.21 -12.38
C PHE A 56 7.32 43.23 -13.92
N CYS A 57 7.58 42.09 -14.56
CA CYS A 57 7.47 41.93 -16.00
C CYS A 57 6.01 41.96 -16.43
N ILE A 58 5.67 42.82 -17.39
CA ILE A 58 4.30 43.01 -17.89
C ILE A 58 3.75 41.79 -18.65
N ASN A 59 4.63 40.97 -19.23
CA ASN A 59 4.21 39.82 -20.06
C ASN A 59 3.92 38.57 -19.22
N CYS A 60 4.72 38.28 -18.18
CA CYS A 60 4.59 37.04 -17.40
C CYS A 60 4.36 37.23 -15.89
N GLY A 61 4.39 38.47 -15.38
CA GLY A 61 4.18 38.77 -13.96
C GLY A 61 5.39 38.52 -13.05
N PHE A 62 6.56 38.16 -13.60
CA PHE A 62 7.78 37.90 -12.82
C PHE A 62 8.30 39.15 -12.11
N LYS A 63 8.63 39.06 -10.82
CA LYS A 63 9.13 40.18 -10.00
C LYS A 63 10.61 40.47 -10.29
N LEU A 64 10.92 41.68 -10.73
CA LEU A 64 12.28 42.13 -11.05
C LEU A 64 12.88 42.80 -9.79
N ASN A 65 13.99 42.27 -9.27
CA ASN A 65 14.65 42.79 -8.07
C ASN A 65 15.86 43.68 -8.44
N GLU A 66 16.09 44.75 -7.66
CA GLU A 66 17.03 45.88 -7.89
C GLU A 66 18.55 45.56 -7.89
N SER A 67 18.98 44.32 -8.11
CA SER A 67 20.41 43.98 -8.17
C SER A 67 20.79 43.36 -9.51
N MET A 68 20.97 44.21 -10.53
CA MET A 68 21.57 43.79 -11.80
C MET A 68 23.03 44.22 -11.86
N GLN A 69 23.94 43.25 -11.74
CA GLN A 69 25.36 43.43 -12.03
C GLN A 69 25.65 43.08 -13.49
N TYR A 70 26.42 43.98 -14.12
CA TYR A 70 26.94 43.93 -15.48
C TYR A 70 27.73 42.64 -15.76
N SER A 71 27.50 42.02 -16.92
CA SER A 71 28.38 40.97 -17.46
C SER A 71 29.35 41.56 -18.47
N SER A 72 30.65 41.44 -18.19
CA SER A 72 31.73 41.63 -19.15
C SER A 72 32.01 40.34 -19.91
N ASN A 73 32.26 40.51 -21.21
CA ASN A 73 32.60 39.53 -22.25
C ASN A 73 33.52 38.38 -21.81
N GLU A 74 33.09 37.14 -22.05
CA GLU A 74 33.99 36.09 -22.55
C GLU A 74 33.34 35.32 -23.70
N THR A 75 34.16 35.08 -24.71
CA THR A 75 33.85 34.38 -25.95
C THR A 75 34.32 32.94 -25.77
N TYR A 76 33.48 31.92 -26.09
CA TYR A 76 33.82 30.73 -26.89
C TYR A 76 32.81 29.56 -26.71
N ASN A 77 32.26 29.12 -27.85
CA ASN A 77 31.95 27.76 -28.28
C ASN A 77 31.23 26.75 -27.35
N HIS A 78 29.98 26.48 -27.72
CA HIS A 78 29.39 25.15 -27.97
C HIS A 78 29.80 24.00 -27.01
N SER A 79 29.00 23.75 -25.98
CA SER A 79 28.62 22.38 -25.61
C SER A 79 27.29 22.37 -24.83
N HIS A 80 26.20 22.04 -25.52
CA HIS A 80 24.91 21.67 -24.91
C HIS A 80 25.01 20.47 -23.93
N GLN A 81 26.20 19.85 -23.85
CA GLN A 81 26.48 18.68 -23.02
C GLN A 81 26.78 19.00 -21.54
N HIS A 82 27.05 20.27 -21.19
CA HIS A 82 27.34 20.67 -19.81
C HIS A 82 26.08 21.05 -19.01
N ILE A 83 25.07 21.64 -19.67
CA ILE A 83 23.82 22.07 -19.00
C ILE A 83 22.97 20.85 -18.61
N GLU A 84 22.90 19.81 -19.44
CA GLU A 84 22.23 18.55 -19.07
C GLU A 84 22.92 17.84 -17.89
N ARG A 85 24.25 17.99 -17.75
CA ARG A 85 25.00 17.43 -16.62
C ARG A 85 24.83 18.21 -15.32
N GLU A 86 24.60 19.52 -15.37
CA GLU A 86 24.37 20.34 -14.17
C GLU A 86 22.94 20.23 -13.62
N VAL A 87 21.93 20.06 -14.49
CA VAL A 87 20.55 19.79 -14.04
C VAL A 87 20.43 18.38 -13.46
N ALA A 88 21.11 17.39 -14.05
CA ALA A 88 21.12 16.01 -13.53
C ALA A 88 21.85 15.87 -12.18
N ASN A 89 22.75 16.78 -11.83
CA ASN A 89 23.54 16.72 -10.58
C ASN A 89 22.90 17.44 -9.38
N ASN A 90 21.86 18.26 -9.58
CA ASN A 90 21.22 19.03 -8.50
C ASN A 90 19.86 18.48 -8.03
N THR A 91 19.25 17.55 -8.76
CA THR A 91 18.13 16.75 -8.22
C THR A 91 18.71 15.56 -7.47
N ASN A 92 18.80 15.68 -6.14
CA ASN A 92 19.04 14.50 -5.32
C ASN A 92 17.79 13.62 -5.38
N ILE A 93 17.76 12.68 -6.34
CA ILE A 93 16.67 11.72 -6.56
C ILE A 93 16.25 11.06 -5.24
N THR A 94 17.20 10.86 -4.32
CA THR A 94 16.95 10.34 -2.98
C THR A 94 16.04 11.25 -2.14
N GLU A 95 16.21 12.56 -2.22
CA GLU A 95 15.43 13.55 -1.49
C GLU A 95 14.02 13.70 -2.08
N GLU A 96 13.90 13.73 -3.41
CA GLU A 96 12.60 13.71 -4.09
C GLU A 96 11.81 12.43 -3.81
N ALA A 97 12.46 11.26 -3.89
CA ALA A 97 11.84 9.98 -3.54
C ALA A 97 11.41 9.94 -2.08
N LYS A 98 12.22 10.49 -1.16
CA LYS A 98 11.88 10.60 0.26
C LYS A 98 10.69 11.55 0.49
N ASN A 99 10.64 12.68 -0.20
CA ASN A 99 9.52 13.62 -0.12
C ASN A 99 8.23 13.03 -0.69
N LEU A 100 8.31 12.38 -1.85
CA LEU A 100 7.18 11.66 -2.46
C LEU A 100 6.67 10.56 -1.53
N PHE A 101 7.57 9.75 -0.96
CA PHE A 101 7.23 8.70 0.00
C PHE A 101 6.54 9.28 1.24
N ASN A 102 7.09 10.34 1.83
CA ASN A 102 6.50 10.99 3.02
C ASN A 102 5.13 11.59 2.72
N ASN A 103 4.95 12.25 1.58
CA ASN A 103 3.67 12.83 1.17
C ASN A 103 2.62 11.76 0.88
N THR A 104 3.02 10.66 0.23
CA THR A 104 2.15 9.53 -0.10
C THR A 104 1.72 8.79 1.16
N THR A 105 2.67 8.42 2.02
CA THR A 105 2.38 7.75 3.30
C THR A 105 1.48 8.59 4.20
N LYS A 106 1.72 9.92 4.27
CA LYS A 106 0.85 10.83 5.01
C LYS A 106 -0.56 10.88 4.42
N SER A 107 -0.70 11.00 3.10
CA SER A 107 -2.01 11.08 2.45
C SER A 107 -2.84 9.80 2.63
N ILE A 108 -2.20 8.63 2.53
CA ILE A 108 -2.85 7.34 2.79
C ILE A 108 -3.15 7.18 4.29
N GLY A 109 -2.23 7.59 5.17
CA GLY A 109 -2.44 7.60 6.61
C GLY A 109 -3.70 8.37 7.00
N ARG A 110 -3.95 9.53 6.36
CA ARG A 110 -5.16 10.34 6.60
C ARG A 110 -6.44 9.59 6.28
N LEU A 111 -6.44 8.79 5.20
CA LEU A 111 -7.57 7.92 4.87
C LEU A 111 -7.77 6.81 5.90
N ALA A 112 -6.71 6.37 6.56
CA ALA A 112 -6.73 5.41 7.66
C ALA A 112 -6.96 6.02 9.05
N GLY A 113 -7.15 7.35 9.15
CA GLY A 113 -7.40 8.07 10.40
C GLY A 113 -6.14 8.51 11.16
N ASN A 114 -4.99 8.63 10.49
CA ASN A 114 -3.72 9.05 11.09
C ASN A 114 -3.02 10.14 10.27
N ASP A 115 -2.65 11.27 10.89
CA ASP A 115 -1.94 12.37 10.24
C ASP A 115 -0.39 12.26 10.35
N GLU A 116 0.13 11.27 11.07
CA GLU A 116 1.57 11.09 11.28
C GLU A 116 2.27 10.47 10.07
N ILE A 117 3.50 10.94 9.80
CA ILE A 117 4.38 10.35 8.78
C ILE A 117 4.81 8.96 9.26
N LEU A 118 4.80 7.99 8.33
CA LEU A 118 5.30 6.65 8.60
C LEU A 118 6.83 6.70 8.84
N LYS A 119 7.23 6.72 10.12
CA LYS A 119 8.63 6.52 10.54
C LYS A 119 8.84 5.04 10.80
N LEU A 120 9.24 4.33 9.76
CA LEU A 120 9.38 2.90 9.83
C LEU A 120 10.83 2.48 10.15
N ASN A 121 10.99 1.69 11.21
CA ASN A 121 12.28 1.11 11.61
C ASN A 121 12.20 -0.43 11.57
N LEU A 122 12.33 -1.02 10.36
CA LEU A 122 12.28 -2.49 10.20
C LEU A 122 13.32 -3.20 11.08
N ARG A 123 14.48 -2.57 11.27
CA ARG A 123 15.58 -3.13 12.07
C ARG A 123 15.16 -3.32 13.52
N ASP A 124 14.42 -2.38 14.09
CA ASP A 124 13.91 -2.51 15.46
C ASP A 124 12.78 -3.55 15.54
N MET A 125 11.83 -3.52 14.59
CA MET A 125 10.71 -4.47 14.52
C MET A 125 11.20 -5.94 14.48
N PHE A 126 12.21 -6.24 13.67
CA PHE A 126 12.79 -7.59 13.56
C PHE A 126 14.00 -7.84 14.47
N SER A 127 14.28 -6.94 15.42
CA SER A 127 15.47 -7.04 16.30
C SER A 127 15.48 -8.27 17.22
N GLN A 128 14.31 -8.86 17.47
CA GLN A 128 14.15 -10.03 18.33
C GLN A 128 14.24 -11.37 17.58
N VAL A 129 14.20 -11.37 16.24
CA VAL A 129 14.17 -12.60 15.41
C VAL A 129 15.40 -13.47 15.64
N PHE A 130 16.60 -12.87 15.72
CA PHE A 130 17.87 -13.60 15.85
C PHE A 130 18.32 -13.82 17.30
N LYS A 131 17.54 -13.34 18.28
CA LYS A 131 17.87 -13.53 19.69
C LYS A 131 17.40 -14.90 20.20
N PHE A 132 18.04 -15.36 21.27
CA PHE A 132 17.56 -16.52 22.01
C PHE A 132 16.35 -16.11 22.84
N HIS A 133 15.34 -16.98 22.84
CA HIS A 133 14.12 -16.84 23.64
C HIS A 133 13.84 -18.19 24.30
N SER A 134 13.36 -18.15 25.53
CA SER A 134 12.95 -19.31 26.29
C SER A 134 11.63 -19.88 25.76
N LYS A 135 11.33 -21.13 26.14
CA LYS A 135 10.05 -21.77 25.81
C LYS A 135 8.85 -21.02 26.42
N HIS A 136 9.01 -20.49 27.64
CA HIS A 136 7.95 -19.73 28.31
C HIS A 136 7.57 -18.49 27.49
N GLU A 137 8.55 -17.78 26.93
CA GLU A 137 8.28 -16.61 26.08
C GLU A 137 7.51 -16.98 24.80
N SER A 138 7.76 -18.14 24.20
CA SER A 138 6.93 -18.61 23.08
C SER A 138 5.52 -19.02 23.52
N ASP A 139 5.39 -19.66 24.69
CA ASP A 139 4.09 -20.08 25.22
C ASP A 139 3.22 -18.84 25.54
N ASP A 140 3.82 -17.78 26.09
CA ASP A 140 3.19 -16.48 26.38
C ASP A 140 2.56 -15.83 25.15
N VAL A 141 3.20 -15.97 23.98
CA VAL A 141 2.65 -15.49 22.72
C VAL A 141 1.36 -16.23 22.37
N PHE A 142 1.36 -17.57 22.44
CA PHE A 142 0.19 -18.38 22.04
C PHE A 142 -0.98 -18.32 23.01
N ILE A 143 -0.73 -18.03 24.29
CA ILE A 143 -1.80 -17.82 25.27
C ILE A 143 -2.38 -16.40 25.24
N ALA A 144 -1.89 -15.49 24.39
CA ALA A 144 -2.47 -14.16 24.23
C ALA A 144 -3.94 -14.22 23.82
N GLY A 145 -4.74 -13.22 24.21
CA GLY A 145 -6.17 -13.15 23.90
C GLY A 145 -7.05 -14.08 24.72
N THR A 146 -6.56 -14.60 25.85
CA THR A 146 -7.37 -15.33 26.84
C THR A 146 -7.83 -14.40 27.96
N GLN A 147 -8.70 -14.88 28.85
CA GLN A 147 -9.24 -14.09 29.96
C GLN A 147 -8.15 -13.51 30.87
N SER A 148 -7.05 -14.23 31.08
CA SER A 148 -5.96 -13.83 31.99
C SER A 148 -4.79 -13.11 31.30
N THR A 149 -4.76 -13.07 29.97
CA THR A 149 -3.61 -12.55 29.20
C THR A 149 -3.96 -11.38 28.29
N THR A 150 -5.25 -11.06 28.15
CA THR A 150 -5.68 -9.87 27.44
C THR A 150 -5.37 -8.63 28.29
N PRO A 151 -4.47 -7.74 27.84
CA PRO A 151 -4.06 -6.58 28.63
C PRO A 151 -5.21 -5.59 28.78
N HIS A 152 -5.21 -4.85 29.90
CA HIS A 152 -6.09 -3.70 30.04
C HIS A 152 -5.67 -2.59 29.06
N ILE A 153 -6.60 -1.71 28.64
CA ILE A 153 -6.29 -0.71 27.60
C ILE A 153 -5.07 0.16 27.94
N THR A 154 -4.87 0.48 29.22
CA THR A 154 -3.73 1.26 29.74
C THR A 154 -2.39 0.52 29.71
N GLU A 155 -2.39 -0.80 29.51
CA GLU A 155 -1.20 -1.66 29.45
C GLU A 155 -0.85 -2.06 28.01
N VAL A 156 -1.72 -1.73 27.05
CA VAL A 156 -1.47 -1.97 25.62
C VAL A 156 -0.28 -1.12 25.17
N SER A 157 0.71 -1.75 24.53
CA SER A 157 1.86 -1.04 24.01
C SER A 157 1.48 -0.13 22.85
N GLU A 158 1.95 1.12 22.89
CA GLU A 158 1.87 2.07 21.78
C GLU A 158 3.01 1.87 20.76
N GLU A 159 4.04 1.09 21.13
CA GLU A 159 5.21 0.83 20.30
C GLU A 159 4.94 -0.30 19.31
N TRP A 160 5.78 -0.35 18.26
CA TRP A 160 5.76 -1.46 17.32
C TRP A 160 6.05 -2.78 18.05
N GLY A 161 5.22 -3.79 17.78
CA GLY A 161 5.52 -5.16 18.19
C GLY A 161 6.87 -5.62 17.63
N LYS A 162 7.54 -6.51 18.38
CA LYS A 162 8.83 -7.10 17.97
C LYS A 162 8.65 -8.60 17.71
N PRO A 163 7.92 -8.98 16.64
CA PRO A 163 7.57 -10.37 16.37
C PRO A 163 8.82 -11.21 16.11
N TRP A 164 8.84 -12.43 16.62
CA TRP A 164 9.95 -13.36 16.46
C TRP A 164 9.50 -14.83 16.36
N VAL A 165 8.37 -15.21 16.95
CA VAL A 165 7.85 -16.59 16.93
C VAL A 165 7.51 -17.02 15.51
N PHE A 166 7.03 -16.11 14.65
CA PHE A 166 6.73 -16.40 13.24
C PHE A 166 7.92 -17.05 12.49
N SER A 167 9.13 -16.62 12.82
CA SER A 167 10.37 -17.14 12.23
C SER A 167 10.69 -18.56 12.71
N ARG A 168 10.36 -18.89 13.96
CA ARG A 168 10.52 -20.24 14.52
C ARG A 168 9.53 -21.20 13.89
N VAL A 169 8.27 -20.77 13.74
CA VAL A 169 7.24 -21.51 13.01
C VAL A 169 7.66 -21.76 11.57
N PHE A 170 8.19 -20.74 10.88
CA PHE A 170 8.70 -20.88 9.51
C PHE A 170 9.80 -21.95 9.43
N ILE A 171 10.80 -21.88 10.31
CA ILE A 171 11.92 -22.85 10.34
C ILE A 171 11.41 -24.26 10.64
N SER A 172 10.51 -24.43 11.61
CA SER A 172 9.95 -25.75 11.94
C SER A 172 9.20 -26.38 10.76
N LEU A 173 8.40 -25.59 10.04
CA LEU A 173 7.68 -26.07 8.86
C LEU A 173 8.62 -26.31 7.67
N LEU A 174 9.66 -25.48 7.51
CA LEU A 174 10.68 -25.68 6.49
C LEU A 174 11.47 -26.98 6.70
N ILE A 175 11.88 -27.26 7.95
CA ILE A 175 12.54 -28.53 8.31
C ILE A 175 11.61 -29.72 8.01
N THR A 176 10.33 -29.58 8.37
CA THR A 176 9.32 -30.61 8.09
C THR A 176 9.19 -30.86 6.59
N PHE A 177 9.13 -29.80 5.78
CA PHE A 177 9.06 -29.90 4.33
C PHE A 177 10.30 -30.55 3.73
N ILE A 178 11.50 -30.16 4.17
CA ILE A 178 12.76 -30.76 3.73
C ILE A 178 12.78 -32.26 4.06
N GLY A 179 12.32 -32.64 5.25
CA GLY A 179 12.18 -34.06 5.63
C GLY A 179 11.23 -34.83 4.72
N LEU A 180 10.06 -34.27 4.42
CA LEU A 180 9.06 -34.87 3.52
C LEU A 180 9.57 -34.98 2.07
N TRP A 181 10.27 -33.95 1.59
CA TRP A 181 10.94 -33.95 0.30
C TRP A 181 12.04 -35.01 0.24
N PHE A 182 12.85 -35.14 1.28
CA PHE A 182 13.88 -36.17 1.37
C PHE A 182 13.28 -37.58 1.34
N LEU A 183 12.18 -37.82 2.06
CA LEU A 183 11.42 -39.07 2.00
C LEU A 183 10.91 -39.37 0.59
N ALA A 184 10.36 -38.36 -0.10
CA ALA A 184 9.84 -38.53 -1.45
C ALA A 184 10.98 -38.84 -2.45
N LYS A 185 12.06 -38.05 -2.40
CA LYS A 185 13.11 -38.07 -3.41
C LYS A 185 14.10 -39.23 -3.25
N MET A 186 14.51 -39.52 -2.01
CA MET A 186 15.56 -40.52 -1.74
C MET A 186 14.99 -41.92 -1.54
N PHE A 187 13.81 -42.03 -0.94
CA PHE A 187 13.18 -43.31 -0.63
C PHE A 187 12.00 -43.65 -1.55
N GLY A 188 11.60 -42.75 -2.47
CA GLY A 188 10.46 -42.97 -3.35
C GLY A 188 9.14 -43.10 -2.59
N ASN A 189 9.02 -42.51 -1.39
CA ASN A 189 7.83 -42.67 -0.56
C ASN A 189 6.70 -41.75 -1.01
N GLU A 190 5.77 -42.26 -1.80
CA GLU A 190 4.62 -41.50 -2.29
C GLU A 190 3.71 -40.95 -1.17
N ASN A 191 3.71 -41.58 0.01
CA ASN A 191 2.91 -41.11 1.14
C ASN A 191 3.40 -39.76 1.70
N SER A 192 4.62 -39.30 1.38
CA SER A 192 5.07 -37.97 1.77
C SER A 192 4.54 -36.87 0.84
N ILE A 193 4.04 -37.19 -0.36
CA ILE A 193 3.55 -36.22 -1.34
C ILE A 193 2.39 -35.36 -0.78
N PRO A 194 1.30 -35.92 -0.19
CA PRO A 194 0.25 -35.09 0.39
C PRO A 194 0.77 -34.15 1.48
N GLY A 195 1.72 -34.62 2.29
CA GLY A 195 2.40 -33.80 3.29
C GLY A 195 3.20 -32.67 2.66
N MET A 196 3.92 -32.92 1.56
CA MET A 196 4.66 -31.88 0.83
C MET A 196 3.73 -30.82 0.26
N ILE A 197 2.60 -31.22 -0.34
CA ILE A 197 1.60 -30.30 -0.88
C ILE A 197 1.08 -29.38 0.23
N PHE A 198 0.62 -29.97 1.33
CA PHE A 198 0.02 -29.21 2.41
C PHE A 198 1.04 -28.33 3.14
N ILE A 199 2.19 -28.87 3.55
CA ILE A 199 3.22 -28.10 4.26
C ILE A 199 3.83 -27.04 3.33
N GLY A 200 4.09 -27.38 2.07
CA GLY A 200 4.61 -26.45 1.06
C GLY A 200 3.70 -25.23 0.88
N ALA A 201 2.39 -25.44 0.78
CA ALA A 201 1.41 -24.37 0.72
C ALA A 201 1.29 -23.59 2.04
N LEU A 202 1.49 -24.25 3.20
CA LEU A 202 1.25 -23.70 4.53
C LEU A 202 2.38 -22.81 5.07
N ILE A 203 3.66 -23.13 4.79
CA ILE A 203 4.85 -22.52 5.44
C ILE A 203 4.76 -20.99 5.53
N VAL A 204 4.62 -20.31 4.39
CA VAL A 204 4.65 -18.84 4.36
C VAL A 204 3.35 -18.23 4.86
N PRO A 205 2.15 -18.69 4.43
CA PRO A 205 0.90 -18.13 4.91
C PRO A 205 0.72 -18.21 6.44
N ILE A 206 0.99 -19.35 7.07
CA ILE A 206 0.81 -19.46 8.53
C ILE A 206 1.84 -18.62 9.28
N SER A 207 3.09 -18.57 8.82
CA SER A 207 4.11 -17.68 9.39
C SER A 207 3.70 -16.21 9.27
N GLY A 208 3.11 -15.80 8.15
CA GLY A 208 2.56 -14.45 7.99
C GLY A 208 1.43 -14.16 8.99
N VAL A 209 0.55 -15.13 9.25
CA VAL A 209 -0.51 -14.98 10.26
C VAL A 209 0.07 -14.86 11.67
N ILE A 210 1.09 -15.65 12.02
CA ILE A 210 1.78 -15.52 13.31
C ILE A 210 2.44 -14.15 13.43
N PHE A 211 3.05 -13.63 12.37
CA PHE A 211 3.60 -12.28 12.36
C PHE A 211 2.53 -11.22 12.69
N PHE A 212 1.35 -11.29 12.05
CA PHE A 212 0.25 -10.37 12.35
C PHE A 212 -0.34 -10.57 13.75
N PHE A 213 -0.36 -11.81 14.24
CA PHE A 213 -0.81 -12.14 15.58
C PHE A 213 0.10 -11.54 16.65
N GLU A 214 1.42 -11.72 16.51
CA GLU A 214 2.44 -11.11 17.40
C GLU A 214 2.44 -9.58 17.32
N SER A 215 2.15 -9.02 16.13
CA SER A 215 2.11 -7.58 15.90
C SER A 215 0.80 -6.92 16.37
N ASN A 216 -0.20 -7.69 16.77
CA ASN A 216 -1.44 -7.15 17.30
C ASN A 216 -1.26 -6.68 18.75
N ALA A 217 -0.97 -5.38 18.91
CA ALA A 217 -0.71 -4.76 20.21
C ALA A 217 -1.83 -5.01 21.24
N PHE A 218 -3.10 -5.07 20.80
CA PHE A 218 -4.24 -5.27 21.70
C PHE A 218 -4.29 -6.66 22.35
N ARG A 219 -3.64 -7.67 21.76
CA ARG A 219 -3.56 -9.04 22.28
C ARG A 219 -4.90 -9.60 22.81
N ASN A 220 -6.00 -9.30 22.12
CA ASN A 220 -7.36 -9.58 22.58
C ASN A 220 -8.13 -10.56 21.67
N ILE A 221 -7.43 -11.23 20.77
CA ILE A 221 -7.96 -12.34 19.96
C ILE A 221 -7.10 -13.54 20.30
N SER A 222 -7.71 -14.66 20.69
CA SER A 222 -6.95 -15.86 21.03
C SER A 222 -6.39 -16.55 19.79
N PHE A 223 -5.30 -17.31 19.95
CA PHE A 223 -4.75 -18.09 18.85
C PHE A 223 -5.76 -19.11 18.29
N PHE A 224 -6.64 -19.66 19.13
CA PHE A 224 -7.72 -20.55 18.66
C PHE A 224 -8.72 -19.84 17.75
N GLU A 225 -9.09 -18.59 18.04
CA GLU A 225 -9.92 -17.79 17.13
C GLU A 225 -9.19 -17.53 15.80
N VAL A 226 -7.88 -17.24 15.85
CA VAL A 226 -7.04 -17.08 14.66
C VAL A 226 -7.07 -18.33 13.78
N LEU A 227 -6.91 -19.53 14.36
CA LEU A 227 -7.00 -20.78 13.62
C LEU A 227 -8.40 -21.02 13.04
N LYS A 228 -9.48 -20.68 13.75
CA LYS A 228 -10.84 -20.76 13.20
C LYS A 228 -11.01 -19.84 12.00
N MET A 229 -10.54 -18.60 12.08
CA MET A 229 -10.60 -17.65 10.96
C MET A 229 -9.76 -18.12 9.77
N PHE A 230 -8.60 -18.69 10.05
CA PHE A 230 -7.74 -19.29 9.04
C PHE A 230 -8.43 -20.45 8.30
N PHE A 231 -8.84 -21.50 9.01
CA PHE A 231 -9.40 -22.68 8.37
C PHE A 231 -10.84 -22.47 7.89
N VAL A 232 -11.74 -22.08 8.79
CA VAL A 232 -13.17 -21.96 8.48
C VAL A 232 -13.42 -20.73 7.60
N GLY A 233 -12.81 -19.60 7.94
CA GLY A 233 -12.93 -18.39 7.13
C GLY A 233 -12.26 -18.53 5.75
N GLY A 234 -11.10 -19.18 5.66
CA GLY A 234 -10.44 -19.48 4.38
C GLY A 234 -11.26 -20.39 3.45
N VAL A 235 -11.90 -21.43 3.99
CA VAL A 235 -12.79 -22.29 3.18
C VAL A 235 -14.06 -21.54 2.76
N PHE A 236 -14.69 -20.79 3.68
CA PHE A 236 -15.89 -20.03 3.31
C PHE A 236 -15.60 -18.92 2.30
N SER A 237 -14.40 -18.32 2.29
CA SER A 237 -14.06 -17.33 1.28
C SER A 237 -13.86 -17.96 -0.09
N LEU A 238 -13.30 -19.17 -0.17
CA LEU A 238 -13.28 -19.96 -1.41
C LEU A 238 -14.69 -20.30 -1.89
N ILE A 239 -15.58 -20.77 -1.00
CA ILE A 239 -16.98 -21.05 -1.36
C ILE A 239 -17.66 -19.77 -1.89
N SER A 240 -17.47 -18.64 -1.20
CA SER A 240 -17.98 -17.34 -1.62
C SER A 240 -17.50 -16.97 -3.03
N THR A 241 -16.20 -17.09 -3.30
CA THR A 241 -15.61 -16.87 -4.62
C THR A 241 -16.19 -17.80 -5.69
N LEU A 242 -16.29 -19.10 -5.42
CA LEU A 242 -16.84 -20.08 -6.37
C LEU A 242 -18.31 -19.80 -6.72
N VAL A 243 -19.10 -19.35 -5.75
CA VAL A 243 -20.48 -18.91 -5.98
C VAL A 243 -20.50 -17.64 -6.85
N LEU A 244 -19.63 -16.67 -6.57
CA LEU A 244 -19.55 -15.44 -7.36
C LEU A 244 -19.12 -15.69 -8.81
N TYR A 245 -18.22 -16.66 -9.05
CA TYR A 245 -17.85 -17.08 -10.41
C TYR A 245 -19.03 -17.62 -11.23
N GLN A 246 -20.13 -18.06 -10.62
CA GLN A 246 -21.33 -18.46 -11.37
C GLN A 246 -22.08 -17.29 -12.02
N PHE A 247 -21.79 -16.05 -11.60
CA PHE A 247 -22.45 -14.83 -12.10
C PHE A 247 -21.59 -14.03 -13.06
N VAL A 248 -20.45 -14.60 -13.46
CA VAL A 248 -19.42 -13.92 -14.24
C VAL A 248 -18.96 -14.86 -15.35
N SER A 249 -18.72 -14.31 -16.54
CA SER A 249 -18.21 -15.07 -17.69
C SER A 249 -16.80 -14.62 -18.00
N PHE A 250 -15.93 -15.59 -18.30
CA PHE A 250 -14.55 -15.34 -18.70
C PHE A 250 -14.39 -15.37 -20.21
N SER A 251 -13.24 -14.93 -20.70
CA SER A 251 -12.96 -14.95 -22.14
C SER A 251 -12.86 -16.38 -22.69
N ASP A 252 -13.21 -16.55 -23.97
CA ASP A 252 -13.00 -17.80 -24.70
C ASP A 252 -11.51 -18.20 -24.68
N ASP A 253 -10.60 -17.22 -24.67
CA ASP A 253 -9.14 -17.45 -24.60
C ASP A 253 -8.73 -18.15 -23.30
N LEU A 254 -9.32 -17.76 -22.17
CA LEU A 254 -9.08 -18.40 -20.88
C LEU A 254 -9.76 -19.77 -20.81
N GLU A 255 -11.01 -19.89 -21.24
CA GLU A 255 -11.79 -21.11 -21.12
C GLU A 255 -11.33 -22.23 -22.07
N MET A 256 -10.95 -21.88 -23.31
CA MET A 256 -10.55 -22.83 -24.33
C MET A 256 -9.05 -23.11 -24.35
N TYR A 257 -8.22 -22.07 -24.17
CA TYR A 257 -6.76 -22.18 -24.34
C TYR A 257 -5.98 -21.99 -23.04
N GLY A 258 -6.63 -21.61 -21.94
CA GLY A 258 -5.96 -21.33 -20.66
C GLY A 258 -5.10 -20.05 -20.71
N ILE A 259 -5.35 -19.15 -21.67
CA ILE A 259 -4.57 -17.93 -21.85
C ILE A 259 -5.25 -16.81 -21.06
N MET A 260 -4.56 -16.31 -20.03
CA MET A 260 -5.05 -15.22 -19.18
C MET A 260 -5.06 -13.90 -19.95
N THR A 261 -6.22 -13.26 -20.12
CA THR A 261 -6.30 -11.88 -20.64
C THR A 261 -6.24 -10.85 -19.52
N MET A 262 -6.05 -9.57 -19.88
CA MET A 262 -6.12 -8.47 -18.90
C MET A 262 -7.51 -8.34 -18.26
N GLY A 263 -8.56 -8.59 -19.04
CA GLY A 263 -9.94 -8.56 -18.55
C GLY A 263 -10.19 -9.67 -17.54
N ASP A 264 -9.73 -10.88 -17.85
CA ASP A 264 -9.87 -12.04 -16.96
C ASP A 264 -9.10 -11.83 -15.65
N ALA A 265 -7.84 -11.38 -15.72
CA ALA A 265 -7.03 -11.11 -14.54
C ALA A 265 -7.67 -10.06 -13.62
N PHE A 266 -8.28 -9.00 -14.19
CA PHE A 266 -8.97 -8.00 -13.39
C PHE A 266 -10.21 -8.58 -12.73
N LEU A 267 -10.96 -9.39 -13.47
CA LEU A 267 -12.22 -9.96 -13.04
C LEU A 267 -12.03 -11.04 -11.97
N ILE A 268 -11.02 -11.90 -12.10
CA ILE A 268 -10.54 -12.82 -11.06
C ILE A 268 -10.20 -12.01 -9.82
N GLY A 269 -9.28 -11.04 -9.93
CA GLY A 269 -8.89 -10.21 -8.80
C GLY A 269 -10.07 -9.55 -8.10
N LEU A 270 -11.01 -8.99 -8.87
CA LEU A 270 -12.22 -8.37 -8.32
C LEU A 270 -13.11 -9.39 -7.60
N VAL A 271 -13.48 -10.48 -8.25
CA VAL A 271 -14.41 -11.48 -7.72
C VAL A 271 -13.84 -12.13 -6.46
N GLU A 272 -12.56 -12.49 -6.47
CA GLU A 272 -11.95 -13.13 -5.32
C GLU A 272 -11.78 -12.18 -4.13
N GLU A 273 -11.45 -10.91 -4.36
CA GLU A 273 -11.38 -9.94 -3.26
C GLU A 273 -12.79 -9.63 -2.70
N ILE A 274 -13.84 -9.61 -3.53
CA ILE A 274 -15.24 -9.53 -3.04
C ILE A 274 -15.56 -10.75 -2.18
N GLY A 275 -15.24 -11.96 -2.67
CA GLY A 275 -15.48 -13.21 -1.96
C GLY A 275 -14.86 -13.24 -0.57
N LYS A 276 -13.59 -12.80 -0.46
CA LYS A 276 -12.88 -12.63 0.81
C LYS A 276 -13.47 -11.52 1.68
N ALA A 277 -13.78 -10.35 1.10
CA ALA A 277 -14.33 -9.21 1.82
C ALA A 277 -15.64 -9.55 2.54
N ILE A 278 -16.53 -10.33 1.89
CA ILE A 278 -17.78 -10.81 2.51
C ILE A 278 -17.48 -11.56 3.81
N ILE A 279 -16.57 -12.52 3.77
CA ILE A 279 -16.23 -13.34 4.95
C ILE A 279 -15.50 -12.52 6.01
N VAL A 280 -14.60 -11.63 5.61
CA VAL A 280 -13.92 -10.70 6.52
C VAL A 280 -14.92 -9.81 7.27
N VAL A 281 -15.90 -9.23 6.59
CA VAL A 281 -16.97 -8.43 7.19
C VAL A 281 -17.79 -9.26 8.18
N LEU A 282 -18.16 -10.50 7.82
CA LEU A 282 -18.91 -11.39 8.70
C LEU A 282 -18.15 -11.67 10.01
N PHE A 283 -16.86 -12.01 9.94
CA PHE A 283 -16.05 -12.27 11.13
C PHE A 283 -15.80 -11.01 11.97
N ILE A 284 -15.56 -9.85 11.34
CA ILE A 284 -15.41 -8.58 12.07
C ILE A 284 -16.69 -8.22 12.83
N ASN A 285 -17.85 -8.37 12.21
CA ASN A 285 -19.14 -8.13 12.84
C ASN A 285 -19.44 -9.15 13.95
N TYR A 286 -19.13 -10.44 13.72
CA TYR A 286 -19.30 -11.50 14.71
C TYR A 286 -18.44 -11.27 15.96
N GLN A 287 -17.17 -10.91 15.78
CA GLN A 287 -16.23 -10.59 16.88
C GLN A 287 -16.49 -9.21 17.51
N ARG A 288 -17.36 -8.38 16.91
CA ARG A 288 -17.69 -7.02 17.35
C ARG A 288 -16.47 -6.12 17.59
N THR A 289 -15.39 -6.35 16.84
CA THR A 289 -14.14 -5.59 17.02
C THR A 289 -14.21 -4.23 16.34
N ASN A 290 -13.69 -3.19 17.00
CA ASN A 290 -13.50 -1.83 16.46
C ASN A 290 -12.01 -1.43 16.37
N LYS A 291 -11.10 -2.40 16.56
CA LYS A 291 -9.65 -2.19 16.60
C LYS A 291 -9.03 -2.49 15.24
N ILE A 292 -8.29 -1.56 14.65
CA ILE A 292 -7.73 -1.68 13.29
C ILE A 292 -6.79 -2.89 13.20
N LEU A 293 -5.91 -3.09 14.19
CA LEU A 293 -4.99 -4.23 14.24
C LEU A 293 -5.72 -5.59 14.28
N ASN A 294 -6.91 -5.64 14.90
CA ASN A 294 -7.76 -6.83 14.85
C ASN A 294 -8.32 -7.05 13.45
N GLY A 295 -8.75 -5.98 12.77
CA GLY A 295 -9.17 -6.05 11.36
C GLY A 295 -8.08 -6.62 10.46
N ILE A 296 -6.84 -6.15 10.62
CA ILE A 296 -5.65 -6.66 9.92
C ILE A 296 -5.47 -8.16 10.20
N LEU A 297 -5.48 -8.58 11.47
CA LEU A 297 -5.29 -9.98 11.86
C LEU A 297 -6.40 -10.90 11.32
N ILE A 298 -7.66 -10.48 11.40
CA ILE A 298 -8.82 -11.23 10.88
C ILE A 298 -8.68 -11.40 9.36
N GLY A 299 -8.41 -10.31 8.65
CA GLY A 299 -8.19 -10.31 7.21
C GLY A 299 -7.02 -11.20 6.80
N ALA A 300 -5.86 -11.04 7.44
CA ALA A 300 -4.68 -11.86 7.19
C ALA A 300 -4.94 -13.35 7.40
N SER A 301 -5.66 -13.71 8.47
CA SER A 301 -6.00 -15.11 8.78
C SER A 301 -6.85 -15.74 7.67
N ILE A 302 -7.93 -15.06 7.27
CA ILE A 302 -8.85 -15.53 6.21
C ILE A 302 -8.12 -15.63 4.86
N GLY A 303 -7.36 -14.59 4.49
CA GLY A 303 -6.60 -14.56 3.24
C GLY A 303 -5.48 -15.59 3.18
N ALA A 304 -4.82 -15.87 4.31
CA ALA A 304 -3.83 -16.92 4.41
C ALA A 304 -4.46 -18.31 4.25
N GLY A 305 -5.61 -18.55 4.88
CA GLY A 305 -6.37 -19.79 4.70
C GLY A 305 -6.76 -20.01 3.24
N PHE A 306 -7.31 -18.98 2.59
CA PHE A 306 -7.61 -18.98 1.15
C PHE A 306 -6.36 -19.39 0.34
N ALA A 307 -5.22 -18.72 0.58
CA ALA A 307 -3.98 -18.98 -0.14
C ALA A 307 -3.46 -20.41 0.03
N VAL A 308 -3.57 -21.00 1.23
CA VAL A 308 -3.11 -22.38 1.48
C VAL A 308 -3.92 -23.38 0.68
N PHE A 309 -5.25 -23.30 0.75
CA PHE A 309 -6.11 -24.27 0.08
C PHE A 309 -6.03 -24.13 -1.44
N GLU A 310 -5.97 -22.91 -1.95
CA GLU A 310 -5.79 -22.65 -3.38
C GLU A 310 -4.43 -23.15 -3.88
N THR A 311 -3.34 -22.79 -3.17
CA THR A 311 -1.97 -23.21 -3.54
C THR A 311 -1.83 -24.73 -3.49
N ALA A 312 -2.40 -25.40 -2.48
CA ALA A 312 -2.43 -26.86 -2.41
C ALA A 312 -3.11 -27.48 -3.64
N GLY A 313 -4.21 -26.87 -4.09
CA GLY A 313 -4.91 -27.28 -5.32
C GLY A 313 -4.06 -27.09 -6.59
N TYR A 314 -3.35 -25.96 -6.72
CA TYR A 314 -2.44 -25.73 -7.85
C TYR A 314 -1.27 -26.72 -7.88
N ILE A 315 -0.65 -26.96 -6.73
CA ILE A 315 0.43 -27.95 -6.61
C ILE A 315 -0.10 -29.32 -7.06
N LEU A 316 -1.25 -29.76 -6.53
CA LEU A 316 -1.85 -31.03 -6.91
C LEU A 316 -2.18 -31.09 -8.41
N LYS A 317 -2.88 -30.10 -8.96
CA LYS A 317 -3.33 -30.11 -10.36
C LYS A 317 -2.17 -30.16 -11.35
N LEU A 318 -1.14 -29.34 -11.13
CA LEU A 318 -0.04 -29.19 -12.07
C LEU A 318 0.99 -30.32 -11.92
N SER A 319 1.19 -30.86 -10.71
CA SER A 319 2.11 -31.99 -10.50
C SER A 319 1.61 -33.32 -11.07
N PHE A 320 0.31 -33.45 -11.36
CA PHE A 320 -0.29 -34.64 -11.97
C PHE A 320 -0.65 -34.48 -13.46
N ALA A 321 -0.25 -33.36 -14.08
CA ALA A 321 -0.63 -33.05 -15.46
C ALA A 321 0.04 -33.95 -16.52
N SER A 322 1.14 -34.63 -16.20
CA SER A 322 1.85 -35.56 -17.09
C SER A 322 1.65 -37.03 -16.68
N ASP A 323 0.92 -37.78 -17.52
CA ASP A 323 0.72 -39.25 -17.44
C ASP A 323 0.31 -39.80 -16.06
N GLN A 324 -0.37 -39.01 -15.22
CA GLN A 324 -0.75 -39.35 -13.84
C GLN A 324 0.42 -39.68 -12.91
N THR A 325 1.66 -39.40 -13.33
CA THR A 325 2.86 -39.52 -12.51
C THR A 325 3.18 -38.19 -11.86
N VAL A 326 3.60 -38.21 -10.59
CA VAL A 326 3.96 -36.98 -9.87
C VAL A 326 5.31 -36.48 -10.33
N ASP A 327 5.34 -35.32 -11.01
CA ASP A 327 6.59 -34.61 -11.26
C ASP A 327 7.00 -33.77 -10.04
N LEU A 328 7.95 -34.29 -9.26
CA LEU A 328 8.48 -33.58 -8.10
C LEU A 328 9.16 -32.26 -8.44
N ASN A 329 9.73 -32.09 -9.64
CA ASN A 329 10.39 -30.84 -9.99
C ASN A 329 9.36 -29.73 -10.20
N VAL A 330 8.29 -30.01 -10.95
CA VAL A 330 7.16 -29.10 -11.15
C VAL A 330 6.51 -28.76 -9.81
N MET A 331 6.32 -29.76 -8.95
CA MET A 331 5.80 -29.56 -7.60
C MET A 331 6.63 -28.54 -6.80
N ILE A 332 7.96 -28.72 -6.78
CA ILE A 332 8.88 -27.84 -6.06
C ILE A 332 8.90 -26.43 -6.68
N GLU A 333 8.86 -26.31 -8.00
CA GLU A 333 8.83 -25.02 -8.68
C GLU A 333 7.60 -24.20 -8.27
N ILE A 334 6.42 -24.82 -8.24
CA ILE A 334 5.17 -24.16 -7.81
C ILE A 334 5.22 -23.81 -6.33
N ILE A 335 5.70 -24.72 -5.48
CA ILE A 335 5.83 -24.47 -4.03
C ILE A 335 6.75 -23.28 -3.77
N ILE A 336 7.89 -23.20 -4.46
CA ILE A 336 8.82 -22.08 -4.31
C ILE A 336 8.14 -20.81 -4.80
N LEU A 337 7.64 -20.80 -6.04
CA LEU A 337 7.05 -19.61 -6.67
C LEU A 337 5.88 -19.05 -5.85
N ARG A 338 4.93 -19.90 -5.45
CA ARG A 338 3.76 -19.48 -4.64
C ARG A 338 4.15 -19.21 -3.19
N GLY A 339 5.15 -19.91 -2.67
CA GLY A 339 5.66 -19.72 -1.31
C GLY A 339 6.19 -18.32 -1.08
N TRP A 340 7.22 -17.87 -1.80
CA TRP A 340 7.78 -16.54 -1.55
C TRP A 340 6.85 -15.41 -2.01
N SER A 341 6.08 -15.61 -3.08
CA SER A 341 5.13 -14.59 -3.55
C SER A 341 3.91 -14.42 -2.64
N ALA A 342 3.56 -15.43 -1.82
CA ALA A 342 2.53 -15.31 -0.79
C ALA A 342 2.83 -14.23 0.26
N LEU A 343 4.09 -13.79 0.40
CA LEU A 343 4.45 -12.64 1.24
C LEU A 343 3.69 -11.37 0.87
N GLY A 344 3.25 -11.20 -0.38
CA GLY A 344 2.47 -10.05 -0.83
C GLY A 344 1.20 -10.43 -1.60
N GLY A 345 0.68 -11.64 -1.38
CA GLY A 345 -0.52 -12.17 -2.03
C GLY A 345 -1.78 -12.03 -1.19
N HIS A 346 -2.70 -12.99 -1.31
CA HIS A 346 -4.02 -12.99 -0.67
C HIS A 346 -4.01 -12.68 0.84
N LEU A 347 -2.98 -13.14 1.57
CA LEU A 347 -2.80 -12.85 3.00
C LEU A 347 -2.76 -11.34 3.26
N VAL A 348 -1.95 -10.61 2.50
CA VAL A 348 -1.77 -9.16 2.66
C VAL A 348 -2.97 -8.39 2.11
N TRP A 349 -3.51 -8.80 0.96
CA TRP A 349 -4.67 -8.13 0.35
C TRP A 349 -5.91 -8.21 1.25
N ALA A 350 -6.18 -9.37 1.85
CA ALA A 350 -7.27 -9.54 2.79
C ALA A 350 -7.02 -8.77 4.10
N ALA A 351 -5.78 -8.66 4.56
CA ALA A 351 -5.42 -7.85 5.73
C ALA A 351 -5.70 -6.35 5.52
N ILE A 352 -5.40 -5.83 4.32
CA ILE A 352 -5.75 -4.45 3.92
C ILE A 352 -7.27 -4.25 3.96
N ILE A 353 -8.04 -5.19 3.39
CA ILE A 353 -9.52 -5.15 3.41
C ILE A 353 -10.04 -5.18 4.85
N GLY A 354 -9.51 -6.06 5.70
CA GLY A 354 -9.92 -6.17 7.11
C GLY A 354 -9.69 -4.90 7.91
N ALA A 355 -8.55 -4.21 7.68
CA ALA A 355 -8.31 -2.89 8.26
C ALA A 355 -9.33 -1.86 7.78
N ALA A 356 -9.61 -1.84 6.47
CA ALA A 356 -10.53 -0.90 5.85
C ALA A 356 -11.96 -1.03 6.39
N VAL A 357 -12.44 -2.27 6.58
CA VAL A 357 -13.74 -2.56 7.20
C VAL A 357 -13.83 -1.92 8.58
N VAL A 358 -12.80 -2.11 9.42
CA VAL A 358 -12.78 -1.54 10.78
C VAL A 358 -12.72 -0.01 10.76
N ILE A 359 -11.89 0.58 9.91
CA ILE A 359 -11.74 2.04 9.75
C ILE A 359 -13.09 2.69 9.41
N VAL A 360 -13.86 2.07 8.52
CA VAL A 360 -15.12 2.65 8.04
C VAL A 360 -16.28 2.41 9.00
N LYS A 361 -16.41 1.22 9.59
CA LYS A 361 -17.52 0.96 10.51
C LYS A 361 -17.40 1.70 11.85
N ASN A 362 -16.18 2.11 12.21
CA ASN A 362 -15.85 2.76 13.49
C ASN A 362 -16.38 1.92 14.69
N THR A 363 -17.19 2.50 15.57
CA THR A 363 -17.78 1.84 16.75
C THR A 363 -19.04 1.01 16.43
N SER A 364 -19.65 1.21 15.25
CA SER A 364 -20.87 0.52 14.83
C SER A 364 -20.60 -0.81 14.13
N GLN A 365 -21.65 -1.57 13.78
CA GLN A 365 -21.51 -2.73 12.89
C GLN A 365 -21.29 -2.28 11.45
N PHE A 366 -20.56 -3.07 10.66
CA PHE A 366 -20.43 -2.80 9.23
C PHE A 366 -21.75 -3.13 8.53
N THR A 367 -22.29 -2.18 7.79
CA THR A 367 -23.58 -2.24 7.09
C THR A 367 -23.43 -1.87 5.61
N TRP A 368 -24.52 -2.02 4.82
CA TRP A 368 -24.52 -1.71 3.39
C TRP A 368 -24.09 -0.27 3.05
N SER A 369 -24.34 0.70 3.92
CA SER A 369 -23.91 2.09 3.70
C SER A 369 -22.39 2.25 3.74
N ASN A 370 -21.70 1.38 4.48
CA ASN A 370 -20.25 1.41 4.62
C ASN A 370 -19.52 0.92 3.36
N ILE A 371 -20.19 0.11 2.51
CA ILE A 371 -19.59 -0.40 1.26
C ILE A 371 -19.29 0.74 0.29
N LEU A 372 -20.10 1.80 0.30
CA LEU A 372 -19.91 2.97 -0.57
C LEU A 372 -19.01 4.05 0.05
N ASP A 373 -18.44 3.82 1.24
CA ASP A 373 -17.48 4.74 1.84
C ASP A 373 -16.21 4.79 1.00
N LYS A 374 -15.78 6.02 0.64
CA LYS A 374 -14.61 6.25 -0.22
C LYS A 374 -13.34 5.62 0.34
N ARG A 375 -13.18 5.55 1.67
CA ARG A 375 -12.01 4.94 2.32
C ARG A 375 -12.03 3.42 2.18
N PHE A 376 -13.19 2.80 2.36
CA PHE A 376 -13.34 1.36 2.14
C PHE A 376 -13.05 1.02 0.68
N LEU A 377 -13.69 1.71 -0.26
CA LEU A 377 -13.48 1.50 -1.68
C LEU A 377 -12.03 1.71 -2.08
N PHE A 378 -11.35 2.73 -1.55
CA PHE A 378 -9.93 2.97 -1.82
C PHE A 378 -9.07 1.76 -1.45
N PHE A 379 -9.13 1.29 -0.19
CA PHE A 379 -8.31 0.16 0.25
C PHE A 379 -8.73 -1.17 -0.41
N PHE A 380 -10.03 -1.37 -0.64
CA PHE A 380 -10.55 -2.52 -1.36
C PHE A 380 -10.00 -2.58 -2.79
N PHE A 381 -10.08 -1.49 -3.56
CA PHE A 381 -9.58 -1.46 -4.93
C PHE A 381 -8.06 -1.52 -5.01
N ILE A 382 -7.33 -1.06 -4.00
CA ILE A 382 -5.88 -1.32 -3.91
C ILE A 382 -5.60 -2.83 -3.88
N SER A 383 -6.32 -3.60 -3.06
CA SER A 383 -6.20 -5.07 -3.06
C SER A 383 -6.57 -5.69 -4.41
N VAL A 384 -7.67 -5.26 -5.04
CA VAL A 384 -8.08 -5.73 -6.37
C VAL A 384 -7.01 -5.44 -7.43
N ILE A 385 -6.43 -4.23 -7.42
CA ILE A 385 -5.41 -3.83 -8.40
C ILE A 385 -4.12 -4.62 -8.19
N LEU A 386 -3.68 -4.83 -6.94
CA LEU A 386 -2.51 -5.64 -6.64
C LEU A 386 -2.69 -7.08 -7.12
N HIS A 387 -3.88 -7.65 -6.90
CA HIS A 387 -4.24 -8.99 -7.37
C HIS A 387 -4.29 -9.06 -8.90
N PHE A 388 -4.99 -8.12 -9.54
CA PHE A 388 -5.02 -7.99 -11.00
C PHE A 388 -3.61 -7.98 -11.60
N ILE A 389 -2.71 -7.14 -11.09
CA ILE A 389 -1.34 -7.05 -11.63
C ILE A 389 -0.55 -8.35 -11.35
N TRP A 390 -0.83 -9.03 -10.23
CA TRP A 390 -0.25 -10.32 -9.91
C TRP A 390 -0.61 -11.36 -10.97
N ASP A 391 -1.90 -11.49 -11.33
CA ASP A 391 -2.39 -12.43 -12.36
C ASP A 391 -2.11 -11.98 -13.79
N ALA A 392 -2.00 -10.67 -14.03
CA ALA A 392 -1.86 -10.15 -15.37
C ALA A 392 -0.60 -10.71 -16.05
N PRO A 393 -0.68 -11.08 -17.34
CA PRO A 393 0.42 -11.63 -18.14
C PRO A 393 1.42 -10.55 -18.55
N ILE A 394 1.78 -9.66 -17.64
CA ILE A 394 2.74 -8.58 -17.84
C ILE A 394 4.07 -8.89 -17.15
N THR A 395 5.14 -8.30 -17.69
CA THR A 395 6.46 -8.32 -17.08
C THR A 395 6.91 -6.89 -16.82
N PHE A 396 7.75 -6.69 -15.81
CA PHE A 396 8.37 -5.39 -15.54
C PHE A 396 9.85 -5.48 -15.87
N LEU A 397 10.33 -4.62 -16.77
CA LEU A 397 11.70 -4.68 -17.31
C LEU A 397 12.08 -6.08 -17.83
N GLY A 398 11.12 -6.80 -18.43
CA GLY A 398 11.31 -8.17 -18.93
C GLY A 398 11.37 -9.26 -17.88
N SER A 399 11.15 -8.96 -16.59
CA SER A 399 11.20 -9.95 -15.49
C SER A 399 9.85 -10.09 -14.77
N TYR A 400 9.36 -11.34 -14.68
CA TYR A 400 8.18 -11.69 -13.90
C TYR A 400 8.45 -11.59 -12.39
N ASN A 401 9.62 -12.04 -11.93
CA ASN A 401 9.98 -11.97 -10.51
C ASN A 401 10.10 -10.52 -10.02
N LEU A 402 10.59 -9.62 -10.86
CA LEU A 402 10.67 -8.19 -10.52
C LEU A 402 9.28 -7.58 -10.32
N LYS A 403 8.29 -7.94 -11.17
CA LYS A 403 6.88 -7.56 -10.97
C LYS A 403 6.41 -7.95 -9.57
N LEU A 404 6.60 -9.23 -9.20
CA LEU A 404 6.16 -9.74 -7.90
C LEU A 404 6.85 -9.04 -6.71
N ILE A 405 8.16 -8.79 -6.81
CA ILE A 405 8.91 -8.06 -5.77
C ILE A 405 8.34 -6.65 -5.57
N ILE A 406 8.07 -5.92 -6.66
CA ILE A 406 7.49 -4.58 -6.60
C ILE A 406 6.10 -4.61 -5.95
N LEU A 407 5.25 -5.57 -6.32
CA LEU A 407 3.93 -5.73 -5.72
C LEU A 407 4.01 -6.02 -4.22
N ILE A 408 4.93 -6.90 -3.80
CA ILE A 408 5.17 -7.19 -2.38
C ILE A 408 5.55 -5.90 -1.64
N VAL A 409 6.52 -5.13 -2.17
CA VAL A 409 6.95 -3.87 -1.53
C VAL A 409 5.78 -2.89 -1.39
N ILE A 410 4.98 -2.70 -2.44
CA ILE A 410 3.82 -1.80 -2.42
C ILE A 410 2.79 -2.28 -1.37
N ALA A 411 2.45 -3.57 -1.39
CA ALA A 411 1.47 -4.14 -0.47
C ALA A 411 1.90 -3.97 1.00
N TRP A 412 3.19 -4.18 1.31
CA TRP A 412 3.71 -4.00 2.66
C TRP A 412 3.79 -2.54 3.10
N ILE A 413 4.00 -1.58 2.19
CA ILE A 413 3.89 -0.15 2.51
C ILE A 413 2.47 0.15 3.04
N PHE A 414 1.42 -0.35 2.37
CA PHE A 414 0.05 -0.20 2.85
C PHE A 414 -0.17 -0.86 4.22
N ILE A 415 0.32 -2.08 4.41
CA ILE A 415 0.26 -2.76 5.72
C ILE A 415 0.90 -1.92 6.82
N PHE A 416 2.10 -1.40 6.59
CA PHE A 416 2.77 -0.61 7.61
C PHE A 416 2.04 0.70 7.93
N ILE A 417 1.44 1.36 6.93
CA ILE A 417 0.60 2.54 7.18
C ILE A 417 -0.61 2.17 8.03
N LEU A 418 -1.27 1.05 7.75
CA LEU A 418 -2.45 0.58 8.48
C LEU A 418 -2.09 0.11 9.90
N MET A 419 -0.96 -0.59 10.07
CA MET A 419 -0.45 -0.98 11.39
C MET A 419 -0.12 0.26 12.24
N LYS A 420 0.54 1.26 11.65
CA LYS A 420 0.82 2.53 12.33
C LYS A 420 -0.48 3.23 12.74
N SER A 421 -1.49 3.23 11.87
CA SER A 421 -2.81 3.79 12.20
C SER A 421 -3.48 3.03 13.35
N GLY A 422 -3.32 1.70 13.40
CA GLY A 422 -3.77 0.88 14.51
C GLY A 422 -3.03 1.14 15.82
N LEU A 423 -1.73 1.43 15.79
CA LEU A 423 -0.97 1.86 16.98
C LEU A 423 -1.42 3.25 17.44
N THR A 424 -1.59 4.21 16.53
CA THR A 424 -2.14 5.53 16.87
C THR A 424 -3.54 5.42 17.50
N GLN A 425 -4.35 4.44 17.06
CA GLN A 425 -5.65 4.15 17.67
C GLN A 425 -5.53 3.71 19.14
N VAL A 426 -4.48 2.99 19.53
CA VAL A 426 -4.22 2.62 20.94
C VAL A 426 -4.12 3.88 21.79
N ASN A 427 -3.30 4.85 21.35
CA ASN A 427 -3.06 6.10 22.08
C ASN A 427 -4.34 6.90 22.27
N VAL A 428 -5.21 6.94 21.25
CA VAL A 428 -6.51 7.61 21.32
C VAL A 428 -7.42 6.93 22.34
N LEU A 429 -7.56 5.61 22.26
CA LEU A 429 -8.41 4.84 23.19
C LEU A 429 -7.92 4.90 24.63
N GLN A 430 -6.61 4.94 24.86
CA GLN A 430 -6.03 5.13 26.18
C GLN A 430 -6.37 6.49 26.78
N LYS A 431 -6.23 7.57 26.00
CA LYS A 431 -6.60 8.93 26.43
C LYS A 431 -8.09 9.03 26.76
N GLU A 432 -8.96 8.55 25.86
CA GLU A 432 -10.40 8.53 26.08
C GLU A 432 -10.78 7.77 27.37
N TYR A 433 -10.12 6.64 27.65
CA TYR A 433 -10.35 5.88 28.87
C TYR A 433 -9.95 6.66 30.14
N ILE A 434 -8.77 7.30 30.13
CA ILE A 434 -8.29 8.09 31.27
C ILE A 434 -9.22 9.28 31.53
N GLU A 435 -9.57 10.04 30.49
CA GLU A 435 -10.47 11.19 30.60
C GLU A 435 -11.86 10.81 31.11
N ASN A 436 -12.39 9.65 30.69
CA ASN A 436 -13.69 9.17 31.17
C ASN A 436 -13.64 8.71 32.63
N LYS A 437 -12.50 8.18 33.08
CA LYS A 437 -12.29 7.80 34.47
C LYS A 437 -12.14 9.02 35.39
N GLU A 438 -11.55 10.11 34.91
CA GLU A 438 -11.44 11.37 35.66
C GLU A 438 -12.78 12.12 35.79
N LYS A 439 -13.76 11.81 34.94
CA LYS A 439 -15.11 12.39 34.96
C LYS A 439 -16.11 11.61 35.84
N GLN A 440 -15.75 10.41 36.30
CA GLN A 440 -16.55 9.57 37.20
C GLN A 440 -16.03 9.70 38.63
#